data_AF-A0A330LZ28-F1
#
_entry.id   AF-A0A330LZ28-F1
#
_cell.length_a   1.000
_cell.length_b   1.000
_cell.length_c   1.000
_cell.angle_alpha   90.00
_cell.angle_beta   90.00
_cell.angle_gamma   90.00
#
_symmetry.space_group_name_H-M   'P 1'
#
loop_
_entity.id
_entity.type
_entity.pdbx_description
1 polymer ?
#
loop_
_entity_poly.entity_id
_entity_poly.type
_entity_poly.pdbx_seq_one_letter_code
_entity_poly.pdbx_strand_id
1 'polypeptide(L)'
;MKLDLIYPWILLLTRWVRSFFSPLFSDRHHLSKLISKLFFREGDKVTYLSGLLVLIICLMTVQQAKAVEHETEYLPANIAETELIIIDPAVHDPYMLYQALKAKFKQHLGQNNKTKIVFLRPELEPLQQIRNAIKDTADISQLSIVSHASNGAIFLAGKWIDKDYINQHQAMMSEIGSSLKKGADLKLYGCNLASGVSGKSFVNRVAELTQLDVAASTDTTGGVKQGHNWKLEYQVGNIDSRSLFSETLPRSYSSALGFSR
;
A
#
# COMPACT_ATOMS: atom_id res chain seq x y z
N MET A 1 -44.92 30.71 -30.33
CA MET A 1 -44.31 31.43 -29.19
C MET A 1 -44.23 30.49 -27.99
N LYS A 2 -43.18 29.65 -27.92
CA LYS A 2 -42.78 28.81 -26.76
C LYS A 2 -41.31 28.43 -26.94
N LEU A 3 -40.41 29.41 -26.86
CA LEU A 3 -38.95 29.20 -26.84
C LEU A 3 -38.28 29.77 -25.58
N ASP A 4 -39.04 30.46 -24.72
CA ASP A 4 -38.48 31.16 -23.55
C ASP A 4 -38.44 30.31 -22.26
N LEU A 5 -38.92 29.05 -22.29
CA LEU A 5 -38.98 28.19 -21.10
C LEU A 5 -37.81 27.21 -20.95
N ILE A 6 -36.95 27.06 -21.96
CA ILE A 6 -35.87 26.06 -21.98
C ILE A 6 -34.53 26.65 -21.48
N TYR A 7 -34.32 27.96 -21.71
CA TYR A 7 -33.09 28.67 -21.34
C TYR A 7 -32.72 28.62 -19.84
N PRO A 8 -33.65 28.79 -18.88
CA PRO A 8 -33.29 28.76 -17.46
C PRO A 8 -32.87 27.36 -16.99
N TRP A 9 -33.44 26.29 -17.57
CA TRP A 9 -33.07 24.92 -17.24
C TRP A 9 -31.68 24.54 -17.77
N ILE A 10 -31.28 25.02 -18.94
CA ILE A 10 -29.93 24.81 -19.50
C ILE A 10 -28.88 25.53 -18.64
N LEU A 11 -29.15 26.74 -18.17
CA LEU A 11 -28.25 27.48 -17.29
C LEU A 11 -28.12 26.82 -15.90
N LEU A 12 -29.21 26.24 -15.38
CA LEU A 12 -29.16 25.48 -14.13
C LEU A 12 -28.41 24.16 -14.29
N LEU A 13 -28.61 23.44 -15.40
CA LEU A 13 -27.89 22.20 -15.67
C LEU A 13 -26.39 22.44 -15.82
N THR A 14 -26.00 23.51 -16.54
CA THR A 14 -24.57 23.88 -16.69
C THR A 14 -23.94 24.34 -15.38
N ARG A 15 -24.66 25.06 -14.52
CA ARG A 15 -24.19 25.40 -13.16
C ARG A 15 -24.04 24.17 -12.27
N TRP A 16 -24.98 23.24 -12.34
CA TRP A 16 -24.97 22.00 -11.57
C TRP A 16 -23.81 21.08 -12.01
N VAL A 17 -23.65 20.86 -13.32
CA VAL A 17 -22.52 20.09 -13.89
C VAL A 17 -21.18 20.74 -13.49
N ARG A 18 -21.06 22.07 -13.58
CA ARG A 18 -19.83 22.77 -13.21
C ARG A 18 -19.48 22.68 -11.72
N SER A 19 -20.49 22.63 -10.85
CA SER A 19 -20.30 22.47 -9.40
C SER A 19 -20.03 21.03 -8.99
N PHE A 20 -20.61 20.06 -9.70
CA PHE A 20 -20.50 18.64 -9.36
C PHE A 20 -19.18 18.04 -9.84
N PHE A 21 -18.67 18.48 -11.01
CA PHE A 21 -17.43 17.96 -11.59
C PHE A 21 -16.18 18.78 -11.27
N SER A 22 -16.30 19.95 -10.60
CA SER A 22 -15.15 20.76 -10.21
C SER A 22 -14.13 20.07 -9.28
N PRO A 23 -14.50 19.10 -8.42
CA PRO A 23 -13.51 18.38 -7.62
C PRO A 23 -12.92 17.16 -8.34
N LEU A 24 -13.55 16.67 -9.42
CA LEU A 24 -13.19 15.38 -10.04
C LEU A 24 -12.09 15.48 -11.11
N PHE A 25 -11.75 16.67 -11.59
CA PHE A 25 -10.82 16.84 -12.72
C PHE A 25 -9.86 18.01 -12.51
N SER A 26 -8.69 17.72 -11.93
CA SER A 26 -7.62 18.69 -11.70
C SER A 26 -6.81 19.04 -12.96
N ASP A 27 -6.97 18.31 -14.07
CA ASP A 27 -6.20 18.53 -15.30
C ASP A 27 -7.05 19.18 -16.41
N ARG A 28 -6.95 20.51 -16.51
CA ARG A 28 -7.77 21.33 -17.42
C ARG A 28 -7.42 21.17 -18.90
N HIS A 29 -6.37 20.42 -19.25
CA HIS A 29 -5.84 20.37 -20.62
C HIS A 29 -6.54 19.37 -21.56
N HIS A 30 -7.20 18.34 -21.03
CA HIS A 30 -7.89 17.33 -21.87
C HIS A 30 -9.33 17.69 -22.20
N LEU A 31 -10.03 18.41 -21.31
CA LEU A 31 -11.42 18.82 -21.50
C LEU A 31 -11.59 19.85 -22.63
N SER A 32 -10.68 20.82 -22.77
CA SER A 32 -10.81 21.84 -23.82
C SER A 32 -10.72 21.27 -25.24
N LYS A 33 -9.89 20.22 -25.43
CA LYS A 33 -9.77 19.50 -26.72
C LYS A 33 -10.97 18.59 -27.03
N LEU A 34 -11.58 17.99 -26.00
CA LEU A 34 -12.81 17.21 -26.14
C LEU A 34 -14.01 18.11 -26.44
N ILE A 35 -14.09 19.23 -25.74
CA ILE A 35 -15.13 20.24 -25.92
C ILE A 35 -15.00 20.93 -27.29
N SER A 36 -13.78 21.24 -27.75
CA SER A 36 -13.59 21.85 -29.08
C SER A 36 -14.00 20.95 -30.25
N LYS A 37 -14.03 19.62 -30.06
CA LYS A 37 -14.50 18.66 -31.08
C LYS A 37 -16.03 18.49 -31.10
N LEU A 38 -16.74 19.01 -30.10
CA LEU A 38 -18.21 18.95 -30.01
C LEU A 38 -18.90 20.13 -30.70
N PHE A 39 -18.14 21.10 -31.22
CA PHE A 39 -18.66 22.24 -31.95
C PHE A 39 -18.23 22.15 -33.42
N PHE A 40 -19.17 21.80 -34.30
CA PHE A 40 -18.96 21.91 -35.74
C PHE A 40 -19.44 23.29 -36.19
N ARG A 41 -18.54 24.07 -36.83
CA ARG A 41 -18.83 25.43 -37.30
C ARG A 41 -19.04 25.39 -38.81
N GLU A 42 -20.30 25.51 -39.24
CA GLU A 42 -20.66 25.70 -40.64
C GLU A 42 -21.24 27.11 -40.80
N GLY A 43 -20.38 28.04 -41.23
CA GLY A 43 -20.71 29.47 -41.33
C GLY A 43 -20.95 30.18 -39.99
N ASP A 44 -21.78 31.22 -40.01
CA ASP A 44 -22.10 32.09 -38.85
C ASP A 44 -23.22 31.55 -37.94
N LYS A 45 -23.55 30.26 -38.03
CA LYS A 45 -24.52 29.61 -37.14
C LYS A 45 -23.84 28.55 -36.28
N VAL A 46 -23.91 28.72 -34.97
CA VAL A 46 -23.55 27.67 -34.00
C VAL A 46 -24.73 26.71 -33.90
N THR A 47 -24.62 25.51 -34.46
CA THR A 47 -25.58 24.44 -34.24
C THR A 47 -25.22 23.69 -32.96
N TYR A 48 -26.14 23.71 -31.99
CA TYR A 48 -25.98 22.96 -30.76
C TYR A 48 -26.12 21.47 -31.08
N LEU A 49 -25.07 20.69 -30.83
CA LEU A 49 -25.17 19.23 -30.78
C LEU A 49 -26.32 18.88 -29.84
N SER A 50 -27.38 18.25 -30.38
CA SER A 50 -28.61 17.99 -29.63
C SER A 50 -28.29 17.36 -28.28
N GLY A 51 -28.94 17.83 -27.21
CA GLY A 51 -28.63 17.40 -25.83
C GLY A 51 -28.63 15.87 -25.63
N LEU A 52 -29.29 15.14 -26.53
CA LEU A 52 -29.25 13.68 -26.63
C LEU A 52 -27.82 13.12 -26.85
N LEU A 53 -26.99 13.74 -27.69
CA LEU A 53 -25.64 13.25 -27.97
C LEU A 53 -24.70 13.45 -26.76
N VAL A 54 -24.84 14.57 -26.05
CA VAL A 54 -24.10 14.83 -24.80
C VAL A 54 -24.52 13.84 -23.72
N LEU A 55 -25.84 13.55 -23.63
CA LEU A 55 -26.36 12.56 -22.70
C LEU A 55 -25.82 11.15 -23.00
N ILE A 56 -25.77 10.76 -24.28
CA ILE A 56 -25.23 9.46 -24.73
C ILE A 56 -23.73 9.35 -24.40
N ILE A 57 -22.94 10.39 -24.64
CA ILE A 57 -21.51 10.40 -24.29
C ILE A 57 -21.32 10.29 -22.78
N CYS A 58 -22.11 11.03 -21.98
CA CYS A 58 -22.09 10.91 -20.52
C CYS A 58 -22.52 9.51 -20.03
N LEU A 59 -23.52 8.90 -20.67
CA LEU A 59 -23.95 7.55 -20.32
C LEU A 59 -22.87 6.51 -20.67
N MET A 60 -22.17 6.67 -21.79
CA MET A 60 -21.07 5.78 -22.18
C MET A 60 -19.83 5.94 -21.28
N THR A 61 -19.50 7.16 -20.84
CA THR A 61 -18.41 7.37 -19.87
C THR A 61 -18.77 6.83 -18.49
N VAL A 62 -20.04 6.93 -18.07
CA VAL A 62 -20.53 6.31 -16.83
C VAL A 62 -20.51 4.77 -16.91
N GLN A 63 -20.84 4.17 -18.06
CA GLN A 63 -20.73 2.72 -18.25
C GLN A 63 -19.27 2.25 -18.22
N GLN A 64 -18.34 2.99 -18.81
CA GLN A 64 -16.91 2.68 -18.71
C GLN A 64 -16.39 2.81 -17.27
N ALA A 65 -16.85 3.82 -16.51
CA ALA A 65 -16.49 3.93 -15.09
C ALA A 65 -17.00 2.74 -14.26
N LYS A 66 -18.22 2.25 -14.53
CA LYS A 66 -18.77 1.04 -13.88
C LYS A 66 -18.05 -0.25 -14.27
N ALA A 67 -17.53 -0.33 -15.50
CA ALA A 67 -16.76 -1.49 -15.95
C ALA A 67 -15.35 -1.54 -15.30
N VAL A 68 -14.79 -0.38 -14.93
CA VAL A 68 -13.52 -0.30 -14.20
C VAL A 68 -13.68 -0.58 -12.69
N GLU A 69 -14.89 -0.45 -12.15
CA GLU A 69 -15.20 -0.83 -10.76
C GLU A 69 -15.40 -2.34 -10.56
N HIS A 70 -15.32 -3.16 -11.63
CA HIS A 70 -15.66 -4.58 -11.58
C HIS A 70 -14.46 -5.49 -11.87
N GLU A 71 -13.36 -5.28 -11.15
CA GLU A 71 -12.30 -6.29 -10.98
C GLU A 71 -11.58 -6.14 -9.62
N THR A 72 -12.29 -5.65 -8.60
CA THR A 72 -11.90 -5.88 -7.20
C THR A 72 -12.49 -7.19 -6.75
N GLU A 73 -11.65 -8.22 -6.74
CA GLU A 73 -11.86 -9.48 -6.03
C GLU A 73 -12.42 -9.18 -4.63
N TYR A 74 -13.65 -9.64 -4.38
CA TYR A 74 -14.34 -9.48 -3.10
C TYR A 74 -13.60 -10.29 -2.03
N LEU A 75 -12.67 -9.65 -1.32
CA LEU A 75 -12.19 -10.19 -0.04
C LEU A 75 -13.38 -10.16 0.93
N PRO A 76 -13.71 -11.30 1.59
CA PRO A 76 -14.86 -11.36 2.47
C PRO A 76 -14.72 -10.35 3.62
N ALA A 77 -15.88 -9.89 4.07
CA ALA A 77 -16.05 -8.86 5.08
C ALA A 77 -15.20 -9.08 6.35
N ASN A 78 -14.36 -8.08 6.66
CA ASN A 78 -13.98 -7.62 8.00
C ASN A 78 -13.68 -8.73 9.03
N ILE A 79 -12.68 -9.57 8.75
CA ILE A 79 -11.88 -10.11 9.83
C ILE A 79 -11.08 -8.92 10.38
N ALA A 80 -11.28 -8.54 11.64
CA ALA A 80 -10.46 -7.52 12.27
C ALA A 80 -8.98 -7.93 12.16
N GLU A 81 -8.24 -7.28 11.28
CA GLU A 81 -6.81 -7.56 11.11
C GLU A 81 -6.07 -6.90 12.27
N THR A 82 -5.39 -7.72 13.08
CA THR A 82 -4.43 -7.19 14.07
C THR A 82 -3.05 -7.22 13.44
N GLU A 83 -2.48 -6.03 13.26
CA GLU A 83 -1.17 -5.83 12.66
C GLU A 83 -0.15 -5.46 13.75
N LEU A 84 0.94 -6.23 13.85
CA LEU A 84 2.09 -5.89 14.67
C LEU A 84 3.23 -5.43 13.74
N ILE A 85 3.71 -4.21 13.95
CA ILE A 85 4.83 -3.64 13.20
C ILE A 85 6.02 -3.49 14.13
N ILE A 86 7.12 -4.14 13.78
CA ILE A 86 8.40 -4.05 14.48
C ILE A 86 9.33 -3.20 13.63
N ILE A 87 9.87 -2.13 14.22
CA ILE A 87 10.80 -1.23 13.55
C ILE A 87 12.16 -1.35 14.26
N ASP A 88 13.18 -1.68 13.49
CA ASP A 88 14.55 -1.56 13.97
C ASP A 88 14.96 -0.08 13.99
N PRO A 89 15.49 0.45 15.10
CA PRO A 89 15.82 1.87 15.20
C PRO A 89 17.06 2.27 14.39
N ALA A 90 17.83 1.33 13.83
CA ALA A 90 18.99 1.64 13.00
C ALA A 90 18.60 2.07 11.58
N VAL A 91 17.36 1.85 11.14
CA VAL A 91 16.87 2.44 9.88
C VAL A 91 17.02 3.95 9.92
N HIS A 92 17.20 4.57 8.75
CA HIS A 92 17.21 6.01 8.66
C HIS A 92 15.87 6.61 9.13
N ASP A 93 15.89 7.73 9.86
CA ASP A 93 14.71 8.45 10.36
C ASP A 93 13.53 7.56 10.82
N PRO A 94 13.72 6.68 11.82
CA PRO A 94 12.70 5.71 12.24
C PRO A 94 11.43 6.39 12.77
N TYR A 95 11.56 7.61 13.31
CA TYR A 95 10.43 8.42 13.74
C TYR A 95 9.54 8.87 12.57
N MET A 96 10.11 9.16 11.39
CA MET A 96 9.33 9.52 10.21
C MET A 96 8.48 8.34 9.73
N LEU A 97 9.02 7.13 9.76
CA LEU A 97 8.27 5.90 9.48
C LEU A 97 7.10 5.75 10.46
N TYR A 98 7.36 5.88 11.76
CA TYR A 98 6.31 5.83 12.78
C TYR A 98 5.21 6.89 12.57
N GLN A 99 5.59 8.13 12.23
CA GLN A 99 4.62 9.20 11.99
C GLN A 99 3.76 8.94 10.75
N ALA A 100 4.37 8.42 9.67
CA ALA A 100 3.66 8.06 8.46
C ALA A 100 2.67 6.90 8.70
N LEU A 101 3.10 5.88 9.44
CA LEU A 101 2.25 4.75 9.84
C LEU A 101 1.09 5.23 10.74
N LYS A 102 1.37 6.07 11.74
CA LYS A 102 0.31 6.67 12.57
C LYS A 102 -0.68 7.51 11.77
N ALA A 103 -0.21 8.26 10.77
CA ALA A 103 -1.09 9.05 9.91
C ALA A 103 -2.02 8.17 9.07
N LYS A 104 -1.49 7.08 8.49
CA LYS A 104 -2.28 6.05 7.80
C LYS A 104 -3.40 5.53 8.69
N PHE A 105 -3.10 5.17 9.94
CA PHE A 105 -4.11 4.61 10.86
C PHE A 105 -5.17 5.63 11.27
N LYS A 106 -4.81 6.91 11.44
CA LYS A 106 -5.81 7.97 11.66
C LYS A 106 -6.78 8.11 10.48
N GLN A 107 -6.32 7.91 9.25
CA GLN A 107 -7.19 7.97 8.07
C GLN A 107 -8.14 6.76 7.96
N HIS A 108 -7.79 5.63 8.57
CA HIS A 108 -8.59 4.40 8.58
C HIS A 108 -9.45 4.22 9.85
N LEU A 109 -9.72 5.28 10.63
CA LEU A 109 -10.51 5.27 11.88
C LEU A 109 -11.97 4.78 11.77
N GLY A 110 -12.38 4.20 10.65
CA GLY A 110 -13.65 3.48 10.46
C GLY A 110 -13.52 1.98 10.23
N GLN A 111 -12.32 1.40 10.23
CA GLN A 111 -12.07 -0.04 10.07
C GLN A 111 -11.63 -0.66 11.40
N ASN A 112 -12.09 -1.88 11.71
CA ASN A 112 -11.80 -2.62 12.96
C ASN A 112 -10.34 -3.12 13.06
N ASN A 113 -9.39 -2.50 12.36
CA ASN A 113 -8.00 -2.91 12.36
C ASN A 113 -7.29 -2.42 13.63
N LYS A 114 -6.65 -3.34 14.35
CA LYS A 114 -5.82 -3.03 15.52
C LYS A 114 -4.37 -3.03 15.08
N THR A 115 -3.72 -1.87 15.05
CA THR A 115 -2.29 -1.80 14.74
C THR A 115 -1.46 -1.42 15.96
N LYS A 116 -0.39 -2.18 16.22
CA LYS A 116 0.61 -1.91 17.25
C LYS A 116 1.97 -1.73 16.60
N ILE A 117 2.69 -0.67 16.98
CA ILE A 117 4.07 -0.44 16.55
C ILE A 117 5.00 -0.62 17.76
N VAL A 118 6.07 -1.40 17.59
CA VAL A 118 7.10 -1.64 18.60
C VAL A 118 8.46 -1.34 17.98
N PHE A 119 9.30 -0.60 18.72
CA PHE A 119 10.70 -0.42 18.35
C PHE A 119 11.55 -1.49 19.02
N LEU A 120 12.49 -2.08 18.27
CA LEU A 120 13.54 -2.89 18.87
C LEU A 120 14.46 -2.01 19.72
N ARG A 121 15.01 -2.58 20.78
CA ARG A 121 16.10 -1.99 21.54
C ARG A 121 17.43 -2.57 21.04
N PRO A 122 18.41 -1.74 20.67
CA PRO A 122 19.73 -2.20 20.25
C PRO A 122 20.38 -3.11 21.30
N GLU A 123 21.27 -4.00 20.85
CA GLU A 123 22.12 -4.88 21.66
C GLU A 123 21.38 -5.96 22.48
N LEU A 124 20.05 -5.99 22.44
CA LEU A 124 19.25 -7.07 23.02
C LEU A 124 18.94 -8.14 21.98
N GLU A 125 18.74 -9.39 22.42
CA GLU A 125 18.43 -10.52 21.54
C GLU A 125 17.18 -10.26 20.66
N PRO A 126 17.32 -10.18 19.32
CA PRO A 126 16.24 -9.75 18.43
C PRO A 126 15.00 -10.65 18.48
N LEU A 127 15.18 -11.97 18.37
CA LEU A 127 14.05 -12.91 18.34
C LEU A 127 13.31 -12.94 19.69
N GLN A 128 14.01 -12.72 20.79
CA GLN A 128 13.41 -12.57 22.11
C GLN A 128 12.49 -11.35 22.18
N GLN A 129 12.91 -10.22 21.60
CA GLN A 129 12.10 -9.00 21.56
C GLN A 129 10.86 -9.18 20.69
N ILE A 130 11.00 -9.80 19.51
CA ILE A 130 9.89 -10.13 18.61
C ILE A 130 8.87 -11.01 19.33
N ARG A 131 9.34 -12.08 19.98
CA ARG A 131 8.49 -12.98 20.77
C ARG A 131 7.73 -12.25 21.86
N ASN A 132 8.39 -11.38 22.63
CA ASN A 132 7.74 -10.62 23.69
C ASN A 132 6.67 -9.67 23.12
N ALA A 133 6.97 -8.97 22.03
CA ALA A 133 6.02 -8.09 21.36
C ALA A 133 4.77 -8.85 20.87
N ILE A 134 4.95 -10.09 20.39
CA ILE A 134 3.85 -11.00 20.01
C ILE A 134 3.02 -11.38 21.24
N LYS A 135 3.63 -11.79 22.35
CA LYS A 135 2.91 -12.17 23.58
C LYS A 135 2.04 -11.03 24.13
N ASP A 136 2.48 -9.80 23.95
CA ASP A 136 1.73 -8.60 24.37
C ASP A 136 0.63 -8.18 23.37
N THR A 137 0.36 -8.99 22.33
CA THR A 137 -0.55 -8.65 21.22
C THR A 137 -1.34 -9.87 20.77
N ALA A 138 -2.64 -9.92 21.06
CA ALA A 138 -3.49 -11.05 20.68
C ALA A 138 -3.92 -11.02 19.20
N ASP A 139 -4.21 -12.18 18.63
CA ASP A 139 -4.86 -12.37 17.32
C ASP A 139 -4.15 -11.70 16.13
N ILE A 140 -2.81 -11.66 16.15
CA ILE A 140 -2.00 -11.07 15.07
C ILE A 140 -2.22 -11.83 13.77
N SER A 141 -2.80 -11.15 12.77
CA SER A 141 -2.97 -11.66 11.41
C SER A 141 -1.87 -11.18 10.47
N GLN A 142 -1.08 -10.19 10.87
CA GLN A 142 0.04 -9.69 10.09
C GLN A 142 1.16 -9.21 11.01
N LEU A 143 2.38 -9.72 10.80
CA LEU A 143 3.61 -9.24 11.40
C LEU A 143 4.47 -8.58 10.32
N SER A 144 4.76 -7.29 10.49
CA SER A 144 5.65 -6.54 9.60
C SER A 144 6.94 -6.19 10.34
N ILE A 145 8.09 -6.51 9.77
CA ILE A 145 9.41 -6.11 10.30
C ILE A 145 10.03 -5.11 9.31
N VAL A 146 10.41 -3.93 9.80
CA VAL A 146 11.03 -2.86 9.01
C VAL A 146 12.45 -2.66 9.49
N SER A 147 13.42 -2.95 8.64
CA SER A 147 14.83 -2.80 8.97
C SER A 147 15.75 -2.64 7.76
N HIS A 148 17.03 -2.39 8.03
CA HIS A 148 18.10 -2.62 7.06
C HIS A 148 18.21 -4.11 6.70
N ALA A 149 18.51 -4.38 5.43
CA ALA A 149 18.77 -5.73 4.96
C ALA A 149 19.82 -5.75 3.84
N SER A 150 20.29 -6.96 3.55
CA SER A 150 21.10 -7.31 2.39
C SER A 150 20.73 -8.72 1.92
N ASN A 151 21.24 -9.16 0.78
CA ASN A 151 20.92 -10.46 0.18
C ASN A 151 21.16 -11.63 1.15
N GLY A 152 20.08 -12.15 1.75
CA GLY A 152 20.11 -13.28 2.69
C GLY A 152 20.28 -12.93 4.17
N ALA A 153 20.26 -11.65 4.56
CA ALA A 153 20.36 -11.24 5.96
C ALA A 153 19.59 -9.95 6.26
N ILE A 154 18.90 -9.92 7.40
CA ILE A 154 18.22 -8.73 7.93
C ILE A 154 18.94 -8.25 9.20
N PHE A 155 19.15 -6.94 9.33
CA PHE A 155 19.80 -6.38 10.51
C PHE A 155 18.75 -6.14 11.59
N LEU A 156 18.93 -6.62 12.81
CA LEU A 156 17.98 -6.40 13.91
C LEU A 156 18.74 -6.22 15.22
N ALA A 157 18.43 -5.14 15.94
CA ALA A 157 19.00 -4.77 17.24
C ALA A 157 20.53 -4.89 17.32
N GLY A 158 21.24 -4.51 16.26
CA GLY A 158 22.72 -4.56 16.24
C GLY A 158 23.32 -5.85 15.67
N LYS A 159 22.51 -6.79 15.16
CA LYS A 159 22.96 -8.09 14.65
C LYS A 159 22.45 -8.38 13.25
N TRP A 160 23.26 -9.03 12.42
CA TRP A 160 22.79 -9.62 11.17
C TRP A 160 22.15 -10.97 11.44
N ILE A 161 20.91 -11.11 11.00
CA ILE A 161 20.09 -12.30 11.13
C ILE A 161 20.00 -12.95 9.75
N ASP A 162 20.79 -13.99 9.57
CA ASP A 162 20.90 -14.76 8.33
C ASP A 162 20.35 -16.18 8.51
N LYS A 163 20.56 -17.03 7.50
CA LYS A 163 20.06 -18.40 7.49
C LYS A 163 20.68 -19.26 8.60
N ASP A 164 21.96 -19.05 8.92
CA ASP A 164 22.65 -19.85 9.94
C ASP A 164 22.17 -19.45 11.34
N TYR A 165 21.95 -18.15 11.57
CA TYR A 165 21.35 -17.67 12.81
C TYR A 165 19.95 -18.29 13.03
N ILE A 166 19.04 -18.24 12.04
CA ILE A 166 17.69 -18.81 12.23
C ILE A 166 17.70 -20.34 12.35
N ASN A 167 18.69 -21.03 11.76
CA ASN A 167 18.89 -22.46 11.93
C ASN A 167 19.39 -22.85 13.34
N GLN A 168 20.11 -21.96 14.01
CA GLN A 168 20.48 -22.16 15.41
C GLN A 168 19.30 -21.86 16.36
N HIS A 169 18.28 -21.14 15.90
CA HIS A 169 17.13 -20.69 16.69
C HIS A 169 15.79 -21.28 16.22
N GLN A 170 15.79 -22.47 15.62
CA GLN A 170 14.60 -23.10 15.01
C GLN A 170 13.40 -23.18 15.95
N ALA A 171 13.63 -23.55 17.22
CA ALA A 171 12.57 -23.63 18.22
C ALA A 171 11.90 -22.27 18.46
N MET A 172 12.68 -21.18 18.49
CA MET A 172 12.14 -19.83 18.68
C MET A 172 11.41 -19.33 17.43
N MET A 173 11.90 -19.67 16.23
CA MET A 173 11.20 -19.36 14.97
C MET A 173 9.84 -20.07 14.88
N SER A 174 9.79 -21.34 15.28
CA SER A 174 8.54 -22.10 15.36
C SER A 174 7.60 -21.56 16.44
N GLU A 175 8.11 -21.19 17.63
CA GLU A 175 7.32 -20.52 18.67
C GLU A 175 6.70 -19.22 18.14
N ILE A 176 7.49 -18.37 17.47
CA ILE A 176 7.01 -17.14 16.83
C ILE A 176 5.86 -17.48 15.89
N GLY A 177 6.08 -18.34 14.90
CA GLY A 177 5.07 -18.70 13.90
C GLY A 177 3.76 -19.22 14.50
N SER A 178 3.86 -20.17 15.44
CA SER A 178 2.70 -20.76 16.11
C SER A 178 1.95 -19.81 17.05
N SER A 179 2.55 -18.69 17.44
CA SER A 179 1.93 -17.67 18.29
C SER A 179 1.08 -16.66 17.50
N LEU A 180 1.18 -16.66 16.16
CA LEU A 180 0.35 -15.83 15.29
C LEU A 180 -0.94 -16.58 14.90
N LYS A 181 -1.90 -15.85 14.35
CA LYS A 181 -3.11 -16.46 13.79
C LYS A 181 -2.73 -17.41 12.65
N LYS A 182 -3.50 -18.50 12.49
CA LYS A 182 -3.35 -19.37 11.31
C LYS A 182 -3.56 -18.57 10.02
N GLY A 183 -2.63 -18.72 9.08
CA GLY A 183 -2.62 -17.93 7.83
C GLY A 183 -2.26 -16.47 8.04
N ALA A 184 -1.47 -16.16 9.08
CA ALA A 184 -0.92 -14.83 9.26
C ALA A 184 0.27 -14.61 8.33
N ASP A 185 0.40 -13.38 7.85
CA ASP A 185 1.50 -12.99 6.98
C ASP A 185 2.68 -12.44 7.78
N LEU A 186 3.89 -12.80 7.35
CA LEU A 186 5.14 -12.15 7.77
C LEU A 186 5.72 -11.33 6.61
N LYS A 187 5.79 -10.01 6.80
CA LYS A 187 6.34 -9.07 5.83
C LYS A 187 7.68 -8.53 6.29
N LEU A 188 8.72 -8.79 5.51
CA LEU A 188 10.09 -8.36 5.78
C LEU A 188 10.43 -7.17 4.86
N TYR A 189 10.24 -5.96 5.39
CA TYR A 189 10.64 -4.72 4.73
C TYR A 189 12.12 -4.45 4.98
N GLY A 190 12.96 -4.81 4.02
CA GLY A 190 14.38 -4.50 4.03
C GLY A 190 14.98 -4.65 2.63
N CYS A 191 15.84 -3.70 2.26
CA CYS A 191 16.41 -3.61 0.92
C CYS A 191 17.13 -4.89 0.50
N ASN A 192 16.85 -5.35 -0.72
CA ASN A 192 17.55 -6.43 -1.42
C ASN A 192 17.58 -7.77 -0.66
N LEU A 193 16.74 -7.97 0.35
CA LEU A 193 16.76 -9.16 1.20
C LEU A 193 16.63 -10.45 0.39
N ALA A 194 15.76 -10.46 -0.63
CA ALA A 194 15.47 -11.60 -1.51
C ALA A 194 16.05 -11.45 -2.94
N SER A 195 17.00 -10.54 -3.14
CA SER A 195 17.54 -10.18 -4.46
C SER A 195 18.25 -11.33 -5.21
N GLY A 196 18.80 -12.32 -4.50
CA GLY A 196 19.54 -13.45 -5.09
C GLY A 196 19.15 -14.81 -4.52
N VAL A 197 19.87 -15.86 -4.95
CA VAL A 197 19.63 -17.25 -4.51
C VAL A 197 19.75 -17.39 -2.99
N SER A 198 20.75 -16.73 -2.39
CA SER A 198 20.93 -16.70 -0.93
C SER A 198 19.72 -16.07 -0.23
N GLY A 199 19.30 -14.89 -0.69
CA GLY A 199 18.13 -14.16 -0.19
C GLY A 199 16.84 -14.97 -0.26
N LYS A 200 16.56 -15.56 -1.42
CA LYS A 200 15.39 -16.45 -1.58
C LYS A 200 15.47 -17.66 -0.67
N SER A 201 16.66 -18.28 -0.53
CA SER A 201 16.88 -19.39 0.40
C SER A 201 16.65 -18.99 1.86
N PHE A 202 17.04 -17.78 2.26
CA PHE A 202 16.76 -17.24 3.58
C PHE A 202 15.25 -17.09 3.81
N VAL A 203 14.53 -16.44 2.89
CA VAL A 203 13.08 -16.23 3.01
C VAL A 203 12.31 -17.56 3.03
N ASN A 204 12.67 -18.51 2.16
CA ASN A 204 12.11 -19.86 2.18
C ASN A 204 12.31 -20.55 3.53
N ARG A 205 13.51 -20.40 4.12
CA ARG A 205 13.81 -21.00 5.41
C ARG A 205 13.05 -20.34 6.56
N VAL A 206 12.83 -19.03 6.48
CA VAL A 206 11.95 -18.34 7.43
C VAL A 206 10.54 -18.90 7.34
N ALA A 207 9.95 -18.98 6.13
CA ALA A 207 8.62 -19.55 5.91
C ALA A 207 8.52 -21.00 6.40
N GLU A 208 9.54 -21.82 6.14
CA GLU A 208 9.57 -23.21 6.63
C GLU A 208 9.59 -23.30 8.15
N LEU A 209 10.40 -22.48 8.83
CA LEU A 209 10.52 -22.54 10.29
C LEU A 209 9.33 -21.94 11.03
N THR A 210 8.71 -20.90 10.46
CA THR A 210 7.56 -20.22 11.08
C THR A 210 6.22 -20.82 10.63
N GLN A 211 6.17 -21.54 9.50
CA GLN A 211 4.93 -21.99 8.86
C GLN A 211 3.99 -20.82 8.50
N LEU A 212 4.55 -19.63 8.25
CA LEU A 212 3.82 -18.44 7.82
C LEU A 212 3.98 -18.22 6.32
N ASP A 213 3.04 -17.49 5.74
CA ASP A 213 3.22 -16.89 4.42
C ASP A 213 4.19 -15.69 4.56
N VAL A 214 5.26 -15.67 3.76
CA VAL A 214 6.36 -14.68 3.93
C VAL A 214 6.58 -13.89 2.67
N ALA A 215 6.65 -12.56 2.81
CA ALA A 215 7.00 -11.64 1.73
C ALA A 215 8.26 -10.82 2.06
N ALA A 216 9.12 -10.60 1.06
CA ALA A 216 10.33 -9.79 1.19
C ALA A 216 10.62 -9.02 -0.12
N SER A 217 11.35 -7.92 -0.01
CA SER A 217 11.80 -7.15 -1.17
C SER A 217 13.01 -7.78 -1.85
N THR A 218 13.01 -7.72 -3.17
CA THR A 218 14.12 -8.13 -4.05
C THR A 218 14.97 -6.95 -4.53
N ASP A 219 14.52 -5.72 -4.28
CA ASP A 219 15.14 -4.48 -4.74
C ASP A 219 15.31 -3.47 -3.60
N THR A 220 15.61 -2.21 -3.94
CA THR A 220 15.73 -1.17 -2.94
C THR A 220 14.35 -0.77 -2.40
N THR A 221 14.09 -1.10 -1.15
CA THR A 221 12.88 -0.71 -0.42
C THR A 221 13.02 0.69 0.18
N GLY A 222 12.08 1.59 -0.07
CA GLY A 222 12.11 2.93 0.53
C GLY A 222 11.28 3.98 -0.18
N GLY A 223 11.58 5.23 0.15
CA GLY A 223 10.91 6.40 -0.41
C GLY A 223 10.93 6.46 -1.94
N VAL A 224 9.82 6.86 -2.56
CA VAL A 224 9.61 6.90 -4.03
C VAL A 224 10.63 7.78 -4.80
N LYS A 225 11.50 8.52 -4.11
CA LYS A 225 12.63 9.19 -4.79
C LYS A 225 13.66 8.15 -5.24
N GLN A 226 14.15 8.27 -6.46
CA GLN A 226 15.22 7.43 -7.04
C GLN A 226 14.83 5.98 -7.40
N GLY A 227 13.54 5.68 -7.60
CA GLY A 227 13.08 4.38 -8.11
C GLY A 227 12.91 3.30 -7.04
N HIS A 228 13.03 3.65 -5.76
CA HIS A 228 12.69 2.75 -4.65
C HIS A 228 11.18 2.63 -4.50
N ASN A 229 10.72 1.51 -3.98
CA ASN A 229 9.31 1.26 -3.73
C ASN A 229 9.14 0.52 -2.39
N TRP A 230 7.89 0.26 -1.98
CA TRP A 230 7.59 -0.51 -0.77
C TRP A 230 7.00 -1.90 -1.09
N LYS A 231 7.20 -2.37 -2.32
CA LYS A 231 6.71 -3.66 -2.78
C LYS A 231 7.62 -4.77 -2.24
N LEU A 232 7.01 -5.92 -2.04
CA LEU A 232 7.66 -7.16 -1.63
C LEU A 232 7.46 -8.16 -2.77
N GLU A 233 8.43 -8.22 -3.68
CA GLU A 233 8.31 -8.96 -4.94
C GLU A 233 8.52 -10.47 -4.77
N TYR A 234 9.20 -10.89 -3.71
CA TYR A 234 9.41 -12.30 -3.42
C TYR A 234 8.47 -12.76 -2.32
N GLN A 235 7.74 -13.83 -2.58
CA GLN A 235 6.74 -14.38 -1.68
C GLN A 235 6.85 -15.90 -1.60
N VAL A 236 6.56 -16.44 -0.43
CA VAL A 236 6.44 -17.87 -0.15
C VAL A 236 5.09 -18.07 0.51
N GLY A 237 4.20 -18.83 -0.13
CA GLY A 237 2.80 -18.91 0.29
C GLY A 237 1.95 -17.77 -0.29
N ASN A 238 0.78 -17.52 0.31
CA ASN A 238 -0.17 -16.51 -0.14
C ASN A 238 -0.17 -15.30 0.79
N ILE A 239 0.01 -14.09 0.24
CA ILE A 239 0.00 -12.86 1.03
C ILE A 239 -1.36 -12.19 0.89
N ASP A 240 -2.21 -12.38 1.88
CA ASP A 240 -3.60 -11.90 1.87
C ASP A 240 -3.74 -10.50 2.51
N SER A 241 -2.77 -10.10 3.33
CA SER A 241 -2.83 -8.84 4.07
C SER A 241 -2.37 -7.64 3.23
N ARG A 242 -2.88 -6.46 3.60
CA ARG A 242 -2.57 -5.20 2.90
C ARG A 242 -1.13 -4.74 3.09
N SER A 243 -0.55 -4.07 2.10
CA SER A 243 0.79 -3.47 2.23
C SER A 243 0.86 -2.47 3.39
N LEU A 244 1.97 -2.49 4.12
CA LEU A 244 2.28 -1.56 5.19
C LEU A 244 2.33 -0.11 4.68
N PHE A 245 2.90 0.10 3.50
CA PHE A 245 3.01 1.41 2.86
C PHE A 245 2.24 1.42 1.54
N SER A 246 1.39 2.44 1.35
CA SER A 246 0.86 2.77 0.03
C SER A 246 1.93 3.51 -0.77
N GLU A 247 1.82 3.53 -2.11
CA GLU A 247 2.73 4.33 -2.97
C GLU A 247 2.77 5.83 -2.59
N THR A 248 1.76 6.30 -1.83
CA THR A 248 1.62 7.68 -1.38
C THR A 248 2.29 7.99 -0.04
N LEU A 249 2.65 6.99 0.76
CA LEU A 249 3.22 7.14 2.11
C LEU A 249 4.62 6.51 2.23
N PRO A 250 5.63 7.22 2.76
CA PRO A 250 5.74 8.66 2.94
C PRO A 250 6.51 9.24 1.74
N ARG A 251 5.87 10.07 0.89
CA ARG A 251 6.62 10.91 -0.09
C ARG A 251 7.74 11.74 0.59
N SER A 252 7.61 11.97 1.90
CA SER A 252 8.56 12.67 2.76
C SER A 252 9.72 11.81 3.27
N TYR A 253 9.61 10.48 3.25
CA TYR A 253 10.74 9.61 3.55
C TYR A 253 11.52 9.47 2.25
N SER A 254 12.65 10.15 2.13
CA SER A 254 13.45 10.17 0.89
C SER A 254 14.58 9.14 0.88
N SER A 255 14.69 8.34 1.93
CA SER A 255 15.80 7.43 2.16
C SER A 255 15.43 5.98 1.80
N ALA A 256 16.44 5.15 1.56
CA ALA A 256 16.28 3.72 1.39
C ALA A 256 16.45 3.02 2.75
N LEU A 257 15.88 1.82 2.88
CA LEU A 257 16.23 0.89 3.96
C LEU A 257 17.59 0.22 3.71
N GLY A 258 18.42 0.71 2.80
CA GLY A 258 19.79 0.23 2.62
C GLY A 258 20.73 0.99 3.55
N PHE A 259 21.88 0.41 3.90
CA PHE A 259 22.95 1.20 4.49
C PHE A 259 23.35 2.29 3.49
N SER A 260 23.14 3.55 3.83
CA SER A 260 23.84 4.65 3.15
C SER A 260 25.33 4.50 3.46
N ARG A 261 26.14 4.41 2.40
CA ARG A 261 27.60 4.52 2.55
C ARG A 261 27.99 5.91 3.05
#